data_AF-B6DXA0-F1
#
_entry.id   AF-B6DXA0-F1
#
_cell.length_a   1.000
_cell.length_b   1.000
_cell.length_c   1.000
_cell.angle_alpha   90.00
_cell.angle_beta   90.00
_cell.angle_gamma   90.00
#
_symmetry.space_group_name_H-M   'P 1'
#
loop_
_entity.id
_entity.type
_entity.pdbx_description
1 polymer ?
#
loop_
_entity_poly.entity_id
_entity_poly.type
_entity_poly.pdbx_seq_one_letter_code
_entity_poly.pdbx_strand_id
1 'polypeptide(L)'
;MAFVTPAVGGAAAVGGRPLVGSRLCSRSRVGRVGVVAASRVSMVAAEPAASSNGSPAPFGTAGVGDGGVGGALPASSLDLDISTGAVIRRKTRAVRVGDISIGGGNPVVVQSMINEDTLDVDNATASIRALHEIGCEMVRVTCVSMAHAHAVGFIKEKLRAEYQDVPLVADVHHNGMKIALEVAKHVDKVRINPGLYVFEKPKEGRTEYSDEEFNRLKDKLKATLTPLVLSLKEQGKAMRIGVNHGSLAERMMFTYGDTPRGMVESAMECIEICRELDFHNLVISMKASKVPVMIAAYRQLALRLDAEGYDYPIHLGVTEAGDGEYGRVKSSIGIGTLLGEGIGDTLRVSLTENPMKEIPVCYGILQALNLRRTMTEWVACPSCGRTLFDLEDVLADVRAATKHLDKLDPPISISVLGCIVNGPGEMADADYGYVGSKAGYITLYRRKEVIKTVPQAEGVKALVELLQSDGVWLDPPVEVPATA
;
A
#
# COMPACT_ATOMS: atom_id res chain seq x y z
N MET A 1 25.82 -27.12 54.43
CA MET A 1 24.83 -28.21 54.50
C MET A 1 24.60 -28.71 53.10
N ALA A 2 25.11 -29.91 52.82
CA ALA A 2 24.94 -30.62 51.57
C ALA A 2 23.60 -31.38 51.58
N PHE A 3 22.96 -31.50 50.41
CA PHE A 3 21.96 -32.53 50.18
C PHE A 3 22.50 -33.53 49.16
N VAL A 4 22.61 -34.79 49.62
CA VAL A 4 22.77 -35.98 48.80
C VAL A 4 21.65 -36.96 49.21
N THR A 5 21.18 -37.66 48.19
CA THR A 5 19.99 -38.54 48.02
C THR A 5 19.97 -39.81 48.89
N PRO A 6 18.90 -40.66 48.85
CA PRO A 6 18.88 -41.75 47.85
C PRO A 6 17.50 -42.29 47.35
N ALA A 7 17.55 -42.83 46.12
CA ALA A 7 16.96 -44.07 45.54
C ALA A 7 15.50 -44.50 45.78
N VAL A 8 14.81 -44.92 44.70
CA VAL A 8 14.32 -46.31 44.42
C VAL A 8 14.07 -46.47 42.90
N GLY A 9 14.46 -47.61 42.32
CA GLY A 9 14.15 -48.01 40.94
C GLY A 9 13.09 -49.13 40.83
N GLY A 10 12.59 -49.37 39.62
CA GLY A 10 11.75 -50.54 39.28
C GLY A 10 10.97 -50.38 37.97
N ALA A 11 11.20 -51.26 36.99
CA ALA A 11 10.87 -51.17 35.57
C ALA A 11 9.41 -51.49 35.15
N ALA A 12 8.98 -51.02 33.95
CA ALA A 12 8.65 -51.87 32.79
C ALA A 12 8.04 -51.10 31.57
N ALA A 13 8.61 -51.37 30.37
CA ALA A 13 8.06 -51.44 28.99
C ALA A 13 7.27 -50.22 28.40
N VAL A 14 7.44 -49.75 27.14
CA VAL A 14 7.63 -50.40 25.83
C VAL A 14 8.33 -49.41 24.86
N GLY A 15 9.36 -49.84 24.11
CA GLY A 15 10.01 -49.09 23.02
C GLY A 15 9.28 -49.24 21.68
N GLY A 16 9.56 -48.54 20.57
CA GLY A 16 10.63 -47.62 20.20
C GLY A 16 10.93 -47.78 18.71
N ARG A 17 10.51 -46.79 17.88
CA ARG A 17 11.04 -46.41 16.52
C ARG A 17 11.12 -47.53 15.43
N PRO A 18 11.56 -47.31 14.16
CA PRO A 18 11.95 -46.09 13.41
C PRO A 18 11.42 -45.97 11.95
N LEU A 19 11.79 -44.84 11.33
CA LEU A 19 11.87 -44.48 9.89
C LEU A 19 12.65 -45.48 9.02
N VAL A 20 12.31 -45.65 7.73
CA VAL A 20 13.26 -45.89 6.61
C VAL A 20 12.64 -45.45 5.26
N GLY A 21 13.46 -44.87 4.38
CA GLY A 21 13.12 -44.62 2.98
C GLY A 21 13.90 -45.47 1.96
N SER A 22 13.57 -45.24 0.68
CA SER A 22 14.37 -45.42 -0.54
C SER A 22 14.37 -46.76 -1.33
N ARG A 23 13.95 -46.62 -2.61
CA ARG A 23 14.59 -47.04 -3.89
C ARG A 23 14.45 -48.47 -4.49
N LEU A 24 14.00 -48.43 -5.76
CA LEU A 24 14.45 -49.11 -7.01
C LEU A 24 14.00 -50.56 -7.42
N CYS A 25 13.44 -50.60 -8.65
CA CYS A 25 13.62 -51.51 -9.82
C CYS A 25 13.45 -53.05 -9.73
N SER A 26 12.54 -53.64 -10.55
CA SER A 26 12.80 -54.12 -11.94
C SER A 26 11.82 -55.21 -12.46
N ARG A 27 11.42 -55.09 -13.75
CA ARG A 27 11.11 -56.07 -14.86
C ARG A 27 10.42 -57.44 -14.52
N SER A 28 9.53 -58.09 -15.29
CA SER A 28 8.95 -58.05 -16.67
C SER A 28 7.83 -59.14 -16.71
N ARG A 29 6.76 -59.13 -17.53
CA ARG A 29 6.69 -59.60 -18.95
C ARG A 29 5.26 -59.43 -19.56
N VAL A 30 5.26 -58.94 -20.81
CA VAL A 30 4.49 -59.38 -22.02
C VAL A 30 2.94 -59.33 -22.08
N GLY A 31 2.42 -58.43 -22.92
CA GLY A 31 1.63 -58.82 -24.12
C GLY A 31 0.16 -58.40 -24.25
N ARG A 32 -0.12 -57.34 -25.05
CA ARG A 32 -0.95 -57.32 -26.29
C ARG A 32 -1.52 -55.93 -26.56
N VAL A 33 -1.39 -55.52 -27.82
CA VAL A 33 -1.89 -54.27 -28.40
C VAL A 33 -3.36 -54.47 -28.83
N GLY A 34 -4.21 -53.49 -28.50
CA GLY A 34 -5.58 -53.39 -28.99
C GLY A 34 -5.96 -51.91 -29.13
N VAL A 35 -6.06 -51.46 -30.38
CA VAL A 35 -6.51 -50.11 -30.77
C VAL A 35 -8.04 -50.09 -30.72
N VAL A 36 -8.64 -49.10 -30.05
CA VAL A 36 -10.07 -48.81 -30.16
C VAL A 36 -10.28 -47.31 -30.41
N ALA A 37 -11.12 -47.05 -31.41
CA ALA A 37 -11.34 -45.80 -32.10
C ALA A 37 -12.05 -44.72 -31.27
N ALA A 38 -11.68 -43.45 -31.54
CA ALA A 38 -12.43 -42.28 -31.11
C ALA A 38 -13.60 -42.02 -32.09
N SER A 39 -14.81 -41.95 -31.54
CA SER A 39 -16.04 -41.60 -32.26
C SER A 39 -16.12 -40.09 -32.52
N ARG A 40 -16.30 -39.74 -33.80
CA ARG A 40 -16.64 -38.40 -34.28
C ARG A 40 -18.14 -38.15 -34.08
N VAL A 41 -18.52 -36.94 -33.64
CA VAL A 41 -19.85 -36.38 -33.87
C VAL A 41 -19.69 -35.06 -34.62
N SER A 42 -20.47 -34.95 -35.68
CA SER A 42 -20.40 -34.00 -36.78
C SER A 42 -20.99 -32.63 -36.41
N MET A 43 -20.32 -31.54 -36.77
CA MET A 43 -20.94 -30.21 -36.91
C MET A 43 -21.24 -29.99 -38.39
N VAL A 44 -22.52 -29.78 -38.71
CA VAL A 44 -23.00 -29.44 -40.06
C VAL A 44 -22.94 -27.94 -40.24
N ALA A 45 -22.23 -27.50 -41.27
CA ALA A 45 -22.21 -26.14 -41.77
C ALA A 45 -23.46 -25.87 -42.64
N ALA A 46 -24.02 -24.66 -42.53
CA ALA A 46 -25.01 -24.15 -43.47
C ALA A 46 -24.55 -22.76 -43.96
N GLU A 47 -24.41 -22.63 -45.27
CA GLU A 47 -24.08 -21.41 -46.01
C GLU A 47 -25.36 -20.66 -46.48
N PRO A 48 -25.26 -19.43 -47.01
CA PRO A 48 -26.22 -18.35 -46.74
C PRO A 48 -27.29 -18.15 -47.83
N ALA A 49 -28.38 -17.47 -47.47
CA ALA A 49 -29.35 -16.89 -48.40
C ALA A 49 -29.75 -15.47 -47.97
N ALA A 50 -29.85 -14.57 -48.95
CA ALA A 50 -30.02 -13.14 -48.82
C ALA A 50 -31.49 -12.65 -48.89
N SER A 51 -31.66 -11.36 -48.58
CA SER A 51 -32.85 -10.47 -48.70
C SER A 51 -33.80 -10.48 -47.48
N SER A 52 -34.39 -9.37 -46.99
CA SER A 52 -34.51 -7.99 -47.47
C SER A 52 -34.89 -7.03 -46.31
N ASN A 53 -34.50 -5.76 -46.46
CA ASN A 53 -34.98 -4.49 -45.88
C ASN A 53 -35.89 -4.47 -44.62
N GLY A 54 -35.41 -3.74 -43.60
CA GLY A 54 -36.24 -3.15 -42.54
C GLY A 54 -35.40 -2.38 -41.53
N SER A 55 -35.21 -1.08 -41.74
CA SER A 55 -34.56 -0.17 -40.77
C SER A 55 -35.38 -0.10 -39.47
N PRO A 56 -34.77 -0.16 -38.27
CA PRO A 56 -35.47 0.18 -37.04
C PRO A 56 -35.43 1.69 -36.78
N ALA A 57 -36.60 2.22 -36.46
CA ALA A 57 -36.88 3.59 -36.04
C ALA A 57 -36.31 3.92 -34.64
N PRO A 58 -36.18 5.22 -34.28
CA PRO A 58 -35.41 5.65 -33.11
C PRO A 58 -36.19 5.40 -31.81
N PHE A 59 -35.48 4.96 -30.78
CA PHE A 59 -36.05 4.85 -29.44
C PHE A 59 -36.32 6.25 -28.86
N GLY A 60 -37.59 6.47 -28.52
CA GLY A 60 -38.13 7.71 -28.02
C GLY A 60 -37.71 8.05 -26.59
N THR A 61 -37.63 9.36 -26.37
CA THR A 61 -37.52 10.06 -25.10
C THR A 61 -38.80 9.93 -24.27
N ALA A 62 -38.68 9.56 -22.99
CA ALA A 62 -39.68 9.87 -21.97
C ALA A 62 -39.08 9.90 -20.55
N GLY A 63 -38.95 11.11 -20.00
CA GLY A 63 -39.18 11.43 -18.58
C GLY A 63 -38.12 11.02 -17.55
N VAL A 64 -37.08 11.84 -17.37
CA VAL A 64 -36.34 11.90 -16.11
C VAL A 64 -36.87 13.09 -15.32
N GLY A 65 -37.48 12.79 -14.17
CA GLY A 65 -37.89 13.76 -13.17
C GLY A 65 -36.68 14.50 -12.58
N ASP A 66 -36.93 15.78 -12.32
CA ASP A 66 -36.02 16.82 -11.88
C ASP A 66 -35.36 16.52 -10.51
N GLY A 67 -34.14 17.04 -10.30
CA GLY A 67 -33.55 17.17 -8.96
C GLY A 67 -32.36 16.27 -8.60
N GLY A 68 -31.34 16.15 -9.46
CA GLY A 68 -30.04 15.59 -9.09
C GLY A 68 -28.92 16.36 -9.77
N VAL A 69 -28.25 17.23 -9.03
CA VAL A 69 -27.06 17.95 -9.50
C VAL A 69 -25.95 16.92 -9.72
N GLY A 70 -25.91 16.31 -10.90
CA GLY A 70 -24.77 15.59 -11.42
C GLY A 70 -23.69 16.61 -11.74
N GLY A 71 -22.99 17.08 -10.71
CA GLY A 71 -21.83 17.93 -10.86
C GLY A 71 -20.80 17.18 -11.68
N ALA A 72 -20.52 17.66 -12.90
CA ALA A 72 -19.23 17.43 -13.52
C ALA A 72 -18.16 17.78 -12.48
N LEU A 73 -17.13 16.95 -12.37
CA LEU A 73 -15.99 17.22 -11.51
C LEU A 73 -15.52 18.67 -11.79
N PRO A 74 -15.48 19.55 -10.78
CA PRO A 74 -14.96 20.90 -10.98
C PRO A 74 -13.56 20.81 -11.60
N ALA A 75 -13.26 21.74 -12.50
CA ALA A 75 -12.00 21.87 -13.22
C ALA A 75 -10.82 22.29 -12.32
N SER A 76 -10.74 21.78 -11.10
CA SER A 76 -9.68 22.06 -10.15
C SER A 76 -9.23 20.78 -9.49
N SER A 77 -8.02 20.33 -9.86
CA SER A 77 -7.16 19.30 -9.24
C SER A 77 -7.16 17.86 -9.76
N LEU A 78 -7.52 17.60 -11.03
CA LEU A 78 -7.50 16.22 -11.59
C LEU A 78 -6.45 15.98 -12.68
N ASP A 79 -5.43 16.84 -12.78
CA ASP A 79 -4.56 16.82 -13.94
C ASP A 79 -3.19 16.22 -13.60
N LEU A 80 -2.85 15.12 -14.27
CA LEU A 80 -1.48 14.95 -14.73
C LEU A 80 -1.14 16.17 -15.60
N ASP A 81 0.04 16.73 -15.44
CA ASP A 81 0.56 17.70 -16.42
C ASP A 81 0.68 16.98 -17.77
N ILE A 82 -0.24 17.27 -18.69
CA ILE A 82 -0.31 16.61 -20.00
C ILE A 82 0.91 16.88 -20.88
N SER A 83 1.75 17.87 -20.53
CA SER A 83 2.98 18.18 -21.26
C SER A 83 4.18 17.37 -20.76
N THR A 84 4.23 17.07 -19.46
CA THR A 84 5.36 16.38 -18.82
C THR A 84 5.04 14.99 -18.29
N GLY A 85 3.75 14.63 -18.19
CA GLY A 85 3.27 13.46 -17.48
C GLY A 85 3.36 13.54 -15.96
N ALA A 86 3.75 14.69 -15.39
CA ALA A 86 3.97 14.83 -13.96
C ALA A 86 2.66 14.88 -13.17
N VAL A 87 2.63 14.22 -12.01
CA VAL A 87 1.47 14.27 -11.09
C VAL A 87 1.37 15.64 -10.41
N ILE A 88 0.26 16.34 -10.61
CA ILE A 88 -0.03 17.58 -9.88
C ILE A 88 -0.75 17.22 -8.58
N ARG A 89 -0.07 17.41 -7.45
CA ARG A 89 -0.62 17.10 -6.12
C ARG A 89 -1.70 18.10 -5.70
N ARG A 90 -2.79 17.60 -5.10
CA ARG A 90 -3.80 18.42 -4.43
C ARG A 90 -3.13 19.27 -3.36
N LYS A 91 -3.45 20.56 -3.31
CA LYS A 91 -2.93 21.47 -2.28
C LYS A 91 -3.54 21.11 -0.92
N THR A 92 -2.66 20.81 0.04
CA THR A 92 -3.03 20.48 1.41
C THR A 92 -2.17 21.29 2.39
N ARG A 93 -2.63 21.51 3.61
CA ARG A 93 -1.79 22.04 4.70
C ARG A 93 -0.79 20.99 5.15
N ALA A 94 0.32 21.43 5.75
CA ALA A 94 1.24 20.52 6.42
C ALA A 94 0.70 20.15 7.82
N VAL A 95 0.70 18.87 8.14
CA VAL A 95 0.39 18.34 9.48
C VAL A 95 1.59 17.58 10.00
N ARG A 96 2.17 18.07 11.11
CA ARG A 96 3.34 17.49 11.75
C ARG A 96 2.95 16.25 12.57
N VAL A 97 3.77 15.19 12.49
CA VAL A 97 3.66 13.98 13.31
C VAL A 97 5.07 13.59 13.76
N GLY A 98 5.45 13.90 14.99
CA GLY A 98 6.84 13.77 15.44
C GLY A 98 7.73 14.75 14.68
N ASP A 99 8.75 14.24 13.99
CA ASP A 99 9.67 15.00 13.14
C ASP A 99 9.25 15.06 11.65
N ILE A 100 8.30 14.22 11.22
CA ILE A 100 7.80 14.21 9.84
C ILE A 100 6.61 15.17 9.63
N SER A 101 6.38 15.55 8.37
CA SER A 101 5.25 16.38 7.94
C SER A 101 4.45 15.71 6.81
N ILE A 102 3.13 15.64 6.96
CA ILE A 102 2.19 15.08 5.97
C ILE A 102 1.47 16.24 5.28
N GLY A 103 1.43 16.23 3.94
CA GLY A 103 0.80 17.29 3.14
C GLY A 103 1.67 18.53 3.00
N GLY A 104 1.12 19.65 2.50
CA GLY A 104 1.90 20.89 2.33
C GLY A 104 2.97 20.82 1.24
N GLY A 105 2.84 19.92 0.27
CA GLY A 105 3.85 19.67 -0.76
C GLY A 105 5.01 18.78 -0.29
N ASN A 106 4.99 18.28 0.95
CA ASN A 106 5.97 17.31 1.42
C ASN A 106 5.86 15.97 0.64
N PRO A 107 6.94 15.17 0.59
CA PRO A 107 6.91 13.84 0.01
C PRO A 107 5.80 12.98 0.60
N VAL A 108 5.19 12.10 -0.21
CA VAL A 108 4.15 11.19 0.31
C VAL A 108 4.76 10.26 1.35
N VAL A 109 4.20 10.26 2.55
CA VAL A 109 4.73 9.51 3.69
C VAL A 109 4.31 8.03 3.63
N VAL A 110 5.26 7.11 3.76
CA VAL A 110 5.04 5.67 3.86
C VAL A 110 4.87 5.26 5.32
N GLN A 111 3.75 4.62 5.64
CA GLN A 111 3.49 4.11 6.99
C GLN A 111 3.04 2.65 6.95
N SER A 112 3.26 1.94 8.05
CA SER A 112 2.79 0.56 8.26
C SER A 112 2.24 0.40 9.68
N MET A 113 1.94 -0.82 10.07
CA MET A 113 1.37 -1.17 11.36
C MET A 113 1.94 -2.50 11.82
N ILE A 114 2.43 -2.57 13.05
CA ILE A 114 2.87 -3.83 13.65
C ILE A 114 1.69 -4.80 13.83
N ASN A 115 1.98 -6.09 13.85
CA ASN A 115 0.99 -7.14 14.14
C ASN A 115 1.21 -7.77 15.52
N GLU A 116 2.35 -7.50 16.16
CA GLU A 116 2.68 -7.90 17.51
C GLU A 116 1.69 -7.31 18.52
N ASP A 117 1.43 -8.05 19.60
CA ASP A 117 0.68 -7.52 20.72
C ASP A 117 1.45 -6.35 21.35
N THR A 118 0.79 -5.20 21.49
CA THR A 118 1.40 -3.99 22.06
C THR A 118 1.76 -4.16 23.54
N LEU A 119 1.18 -5.16 24.24
CA LEU A 119 1.61 -5.52 25.59
C LEU A 119 2.98 -6.21 25.63
N ASP A 120 3.42 -6.81 24.53
CA ASP A 120 4.76 -7.35 24.37
C ASP A 120 5.72 -6.24 23.93
N VAL A 121 6.16 -5.44 24.91
CA VAL A 121 6.99 -4.25 24.68
C VAL A 121 8.26 -4.56 23.90
N ASP A 122 8.92 -5.69 24.17
CA ASP A 122 10.17 -6.04 23.51
C ASP A 122 9.95 -6.40 22.03
N ASN A 123 8.99 -7.29 21.74
CA ASN A 123 8.71 -7.68 20.35
C ASN A 123 8.07 -6.55 19.54
N ALA A 124 7.18 -5.76 20.15
CA ALA A 124 6.61 -4.57 19.49
C ALA A 124 7.70 -3.54 19.16
N THR A 125 8.63 -3.28 20.10
CA THR A 125 9.76 -2.37 19.88
C THR A 125 10.67 -2.85 18.75
N ALA A 126 11.03 -4.14 18.77
CA ALA A 126 11.86 -4.75 17.72
C ALA A 126 11.20 -4.63 16.34
N SER A 127 9.89 -4.83 16.26
CA SER A 127 9.14 -4.80 15.00
C SER A 127 8.93 -3.37 14.47
N ILE A 128 8.71 -2.40 15.37
CA ILE A 128 8.69 -0.97 15.00
C ILE A 128 10.05 -0.57 14.44
N ARG A 129 11.14 -0.95 15.12
CA ARG A 129 12.50 -0.67 14.66
C ARG A 129 12.75 -1.30 13.29
N ALA A 130 12.42 -2.59 13.12
CA ALA A 130 12.63 -3.30 11.85
C ALA A 130 11.86 -2.64 10.70
N LEU A 131 10.62 -2.21 10.93
CA LEU A 131 9.85 -1.44 9.95
C LEU A 131 10.52 -0.11 9.62
N HIS A 132 10.99 0.63 10.62
CA HIS A 132 11.64 1.92 10.43
C HIS A 132 12.98 1.78 9.66
N GLU A 133 13.78 0.76 9.98
CA GLU A 133 15.07 0.48 9.30
C GLU A 133 14.90 0.18 7.81
N ILE A 134 13.76 -0.34 7.38
CA ILE A 134 13.45 -0.59 5.95
C ILE A 134 12.70 0.57 5.27
N GLY A 135 12.58 1.72 5.94
CA GLY A 135 11.99 2.94 5.37
C GLY A 135 10.55 3.23 5.77
N CYS A 136 9.97 2.54 6.76
CA CYS A 136 8.69 2.98 7.32
C CYS A 136 8.88 4.31 8.08
N GLU A 137 8.28 5.40 7.59
CA GLU A 137 8.48 6.75 8.15
C GLU A 137 7.60 6.99 9.40
N MET A 138 6.61 6.14 9.65
CA MET A 138 5.70 6.24 10.80
C MET A 138 5.03 4.89 11.04
N VAL A 139 4.98 4.45 12.29
CA VAL A 139 4.46 3.12 12.65
C VAL A 139 3.20 3.22 13.50
N ARG A 140 2.16 2.48 13.10
CA ARG A 140 0.90 2.39 13.86
C ARG A 140 0.92 1.19 14.80
N VAL A 141 0.36 1.38 16.00
CA VAL A 141 0.23 0.37 17.06
C VAL A 141 -1.23 0.25 17.50
N THR A 142 -1.70 -0.96 17.79
CA THR A 142 -3.08 -1.18 18.27
C THR A 142 -3.19 -0.84 19.75
N CYS A 143 -4.20 -0.05 20.14
CA CYS A 143 -4.39 0.31 21.54
C CYS A 143 -5.85 0.06 21.95
N VAL A 144 -6.12 -1.13 22.50
CA VAL A 144 -7.48 -1.59 22.86
C VAL A 144 -7.80 -1.52 24.35
N SER A 145 -6.81 -1.30 25.22
CA SER A 145 -7.04 -1.15 26.67
C SER A 145 -6.08 -0.13 27.29
N MET A 146 -6.34 0.26 28.54
CA MET A 146 -5.43 1.13 29.31
C MET A 146 -4.03 0.53 29.48
N ALA A 147 -3.94 -0.81 29.63
CA ALA A 147 -2.64 -1.49 29.69
C ALA A 147 -1.86 -1.31 28.39
N HIS A 148 -2.53 -1.38 27.23
CA HIS A 148 -1.90 -1.10 25.93
C HIS A 148 -1.43 0.36 25.87
N ALA A 149 -2.24 1.31 26.34
CA ALA A 149 -1.86 2.73 26.34
C ALA A 149 -0.58 2.99 27.15
N HIS A 150 -0.43 2.37 28.31
CA HIS A 150 0.80 2.43 29.10
C HIS A 150 1.97 1.69 28.43
N ALA A 151 1.72 0.54 27.82
CA ALA A 151 2.74 -0.21 27.09
C ALA A 151 3.31 0.58 25.91
N VAL A 152 2.49 1.37 25.21
CA VAL A 152 2.98 2.30 24.17
C VAL A 152 3.96 3.33 24.74
N GLY A 153 3.77 3.79 25.97
CA GLY A 153 4.73 4.63 26.69
C GLY A 153 6.09 3.94 26.85
N PHE A 154 6.09 2.71 27.38
CA PHE A 154 7.31 1.91 27.53
C PHE A 154 7.99 1.61 26.18
N ILE A 155 7.22 1.31 25.13
CA ILE A 155 7.73 1.12 23.77
C ILE A 155 8.44 2.40 23.28
N LYS A 156 7.81 3.58 23.44
CA LYS A 156 8.38 4.85 23.00
C LYS A 156 9.67 5.19 23.77
N GLU A 157 9.70 4.94 25.08
CA GLU A 157 10.90 5.11 25.91
C GLU A 157 12.02 4.16 25.48
N LYS A 158 11.71 2.87 25.26
CA LYS A 158 12.68 1.86 24.82
C LYS A 158 13.25 2.18 23.44
N LEU A 159 12.41 2.59 22.47
CA LEU A 159 12.87 3.04 21.15
C LEU A 159 13.85 4.20 21.24
N ARG A 160 13.58 5.21 22.10
CA ARG A 160 14.49 6.34 22.31
C ARG A 160 15.80 5.94 22.97
N ALA A 161 15.76 4.97 23.88
CA ALA A 161 16.94 4.50 24.60
C ALA A 161 17.84 3.60 23.72
N GLU A 162 17.25 2.77 22.85
CA GLU A 162 17.96 1.71 22.13
C GLU A 162 18.12 1.98 20.62
N TYR A 163 17.41 2.96 20.06
CA TYR A 163 17.39 3.24 18.62
C TYR A 163 17.23 4.74 18.30
N GLN A 164 15.99 5.23 18.12
CA GLN A 164 15.66 6.63 17.87
C GLN A 164 14.17 6.92 18.12
N ASP A 165 13.78 8.20 18.04
CA ASP A 165 12.41 8.64 18.30
C ASP A 165 11.46 8.41 17.09
N VAL A 166 11.10 7.15 16.83
CA VAL A 166 10.22 6.78 15.70
C VAL A 166 8.80 7.36 15.88
N PRO A 167 8.22 8.07 14.88
CA PRO A 167 6.85 8.57 14.96
C PRO A 167 5.82 7.45 15.13
N LEU A 168 5.04 7.50 16.21
CA LEU A 168 4.02 6.49 16.53
C LEU A 168 2.59 6.99 16.35
N VAL A 169 1.73 6.10 15.87
CA VAL A 169 0.28 6.32 15.77
C VAL A 169 -0.48 5.31 16.62
N ALA A 170 -1.29 5.78 17.56
CA ALA A 170 -2.20 4.90 18.30
C ALA A 170 -3.49 4.63 17.48
N ASP A 171 -3.81 3.36 17.25
CA ASP A 171 -5.07 2.92 16.66
C ASP A 171 -6.07 2.59 17.78
N VAL A 172 -6.98 3.53 18.06
CA VAL A 172 -7.96 3.39 19.16
C VAL A 172 -9.35 3.13 18.58
N HIS A 173 -10.03 2.12 19.12
CA HIS A 173 -11.40 1.73 18.76
C HIS A 173 -12.30 1.73 20.02
N HIS A 174 -13.63 1.73 19.83
CA HIS A 174 -14.71 1.47 20.82
C HIS A 174 -14.58 2.05 22.23
N ASN A 175 -15.49 2.97 22.63
CA ASN A 175 -15.58 3.49 24.01
C ASN A 175 -14.21 3.88 24.62
N GLY A 176 -13.26 4.22 23.76
CA GLY A 176 -11.85 4.29 24.07
C GLY A 176 -11.42 5.67 24.52
N MET A 177 -12.34 6.54 24.96
CA MET A 177 -12.02 7.93 25.28
C MET A 177 -10.90 8.03 26.34
N LYS A 178 -10.99 7.23 27.41
CA LYS A 178 -9.94 7.15 28.44
C LYS A 178 -8.62 6.63 27.87
N ILE A 179 -8.69 5.61 27.02
CA ILE A 179 -7.53 5.00 26.34
C ILE A 179 -6.88 6.03 25.42
N ALA A 180 -7.69 6.78 24.66
CA ALA A 180 -7.25 7.81 23.72
C ALA A 180 -6.56 8.96 24.43
N LEU A 181 -7.09 9.45 25.56
CA LEU A 181 -6.42 10.48 26.37
C LEU A 181 -5.11 9.99 26.96
N GLU A 182 -5.06 8.74 27.43
CA GLU A 182 -3.85 8.19 28.01
C GLU A 182 -2.78 7.98 26.95
N VAL A 183 -3.11 7.27 25.87
CA VAL A 183 -2.15 6.97 24.81
C VAL A 183 -1.71 8.23 24.08
N ALA A 184 -2.57 9.27 24.01
CA ALA A 184 -2.22 10.57 23.44
C ALA A 184 -1.01 11.19 24.11
N LYS A 185 -0.66 10.85 25.37
CA LYS A 185 0.56 11.35 26.03
C LYS A 185 1.84 10.75 25.43
N HIS A 186 1.75 9.54 24.90
CA HIS A 186 2.89 8.70 24.51
C HIS A 186 3.15 8.69 22.99
N VAL A 187 2.14 8.98 22.17
CA VAL A 187 2.24 8.95 20.69
C VAL A 187 2.28 10.33 20.06
N ASP A 188 2.60 10.37 18.77
CA ASP A 188 2.67 11.58 17.95
C ASP A 188 1.35 11.88 17.21
N LYS A 189 0.56 10.82 16.99
CA LYS A 189 -0.76 10.90 16.36
C LYS A 189 -1.73 9.88 16.94
N VAL A 190 -3.00 10.24 17.08
CA VAL A 190 -4.08 9.30 17.42
C VAL A 190 -4.98 9.08 16.22
N ARG A 191 -5.33 7.84 15.90
CA ARG A 191 -6.40 7.52 14.96
C ARG A 191 -7.69 7.23 15.69
N ILE A 192 -8.77 7.85 15.23
CA ILE A 192 -10.14 7.51 15.61
C ILE A 192 -10.95 6.96 14.41
N ASN A 193 -11.96 6.15 14.71
CA ASN A 193 -12.96 5.71 13.74
C ASN A 193 -14.34 6.27 14.17
N PRO A 194 -14.92 7.23 13.43
CA PRO A 194 -16.20 7.84 13.78
C PRO A 194 -17.32 6.82 14.04
N GLY A 195 -17.39 5.77 13.21
CA GLY A 195 -18.47 4.78 13.31
C GLY A 195 -18.39 3.87 14.54
N LEU A 196 -17.25 3.84 15.23
CA LEU A 196 -17.04 3.05 16.45
C LEU A 196 -16.88 3.91 17.70
N TYR A 197 -16.95 5.24 17.56
CA TYR A 197 -16.67 6.17 18.66
C TYR A 197 -17.86 6.35 19.60
N VAL A 198 -19.08 6.30 19.04
CA VAL A 198 -20.33 6.28 19.79
C VAL A 198 -21.06 4.98 19.46
N PHE A 199 -21.20 4.10 20.45
CA PHE A 199 -21.97 2.89 20.32
C PHE A 199 -23.39 3.08 20.87
N GLU A 200 -24.39 2.72 20.08
CA GLU A 200 -25.74 2.43 20.55
C GLU A 200 -26.08 0.99 20.19
N LYS A 201 -26.81 0.31 21.08
CA LYS A 201 -27.30 -1.03 20.77
C LYS A 201 -28.31 -0.92 19.62
N PRO A 202 -28.17 -1.73 18.56
CA PRO A 202 -29.17 -1.80 17.49
C PRO A 202 -30.55 -2.07 18.07
N LYS A 203 -31.57 -1.36 17.56
CA LYS A 203 -32.98 -1.63 17.87
C LYS A 203 -33.51 -2.65 16.86
N GLU A 204 -34.09 -3.75 17.34
CA GLU A 204 -34.65 -4.79 16.48
C GLU A 204 -35.80 -4.23 15.63
N GLY A 205 -35.83 -4.58 14.33
CA GLY A 205 -36.85 -4.12 13.40
C GLY A 205 -36.73 -2.66 12.96
N ARG A 206 -35.63 -1.97 13.29
CA ARG A 206 -35.42 -0.58 12.87
C ARG A 206 -35.29 -0.45 11.35
N THR A 207 -36.03 0.49 10.78
CA THR A 207 -35.99 0.82 9.35
C THR A 207 -35.48 2.23 9.07
N GLU A 208 -35.48 3.13 10.06
CA GLU A 208 -35.08 4.52 9.89
C GLU A 208 -34.60 5.17 11.21
N TYR A 209 -34.05 6.37 11.09
CA TYR A 209 -33.71 7.28 12.18
C TYR A 209 -34.46 8.59 11.95
N SER A 210 -35.13 9.12 12.97
CA SER A 210 -35.66 10.48 12.88
C SER A 210 -34.52 11.51 12.94
N ASP A 211 -34.77 12.72 12.43
CA ASP A 211 -33.82 13.83 12.51
C ASP A 211 -33.41 14.13 13.97
N GLU A 212 -34.35 14.01 14.91
CA GLU A 212 -34.07 14.18 16.33
C GLU A 212 -33.13 13.10 16.88
N GLU A 213 -33.34 11.82 16.54
CA GLU A 213 -32.46 10.74 16.94
C GLU A 213 -31.07 10.87 16.32
N PHE A 214 -31.02 11.29 15.05
CA PHE A 214 -29.77 11.53 14.32
C PHE A 214 -28.97 12.66 14.97
N ASN A 215 -29.60 13.80 15.24
CA ASN A 215 -28.95 14.96 15.85
C ASN A 215 -28.52 14.68 17.29
N ARG A 216 -29.34 14.00 18.10
CA ARG A 216 -28.97 13.56 19.46
C ARG A 216 -27.68 12.73 19.45
N LEU A 217 -27.54 11.83 18.48
CA LEU A 217 -26.34 11.00 18.32
C LEU A 217 -25.13 11.79 17.84
N LYS A 218 -25.34 12.77 16.97
CA LYS A 218 -24.31 13.73 16.56
C LYS A 218 -23.80 14.56 17.75
N ASP A 219 -24.70 15.04 18.61
CA ASP A 219 -24.34 15.75 19.84
C ASP A 219 -23.56 14.87 20.82
N LYS A 220 -23.96 13.60 20.96
CA LYS A 220 -23.22 12.61 21.75
C LYS A 220 -21.83 12.37 21.18
N LEU A 221 -21.67 12.30 19.86
CA LEU A 221 -20.37 12.20 19.20
C LEU A 221 -19.50 13.42 19.51
N LYS A 222 -20.05 14.63 19.38
CA LYS A 222 -19.37 15.89 19.74
C LYS A 222 -18.92 15.89 21.20
N ALA A 223 -19.80 15.59 22.14
CA ALA A 223 -19.49 15.54 23.56
C ALA A 223 -18.40 14.49 23.88
N THR A 224 -18.42 13.35 23.20
CA THR A 224 -17.45 12.27 23.39
C THR A 224 -16.09 12.63 22.78
N LEU A 225 -16.04 13.26 21.60
CA LEU A 225 -14.80 13.57 20.88
C LEU A 225 -14.08 14.81 21.42
N THR A 226 -14.82 15.79 21.95
CA THR A 226 -14.30 17.09 22.40
C THR A 226 -13.09 16.97 23.34
N PRO A 227 -13.09 16.13 24.40
CA PRO A 227 -11.95 16.04 25.31
C PRO A 227 -10.65 15.61 24.61
N LEU A 228 -10.75 14.74 23.60
CA LEU A 228 -9.58 14.26 22.86
C LEU A 228 -9.03 15.38 22.00
N VAL A 229 -9.91 16.08 21.28
CA VAL A 229 -9.53 17.19 20.39
C VAL A 229 -8.81 18.28 21.17
N LEU A 230 -9.35 18.69 22.32
CA LEU A 230 -8.72 19.70 23.17
C LEU A 230 -7.36 19.21 23.71
N SER A 231 -7.29 17.96 24.16
CA SER A 231 -6.04 17.37 24.66
C SER A 231 -4.96 17.27 23.58
N LEU A 232 -5.31 16.89 22.35
CA LEU A 232 -4.37 16.83 21.23
C LEU A 232 -3.96 18.23 20.76
N LYS A 233 -4.89 19.21 20.79
CA LYS A 233 -4.60 20.61 20.49
C LYS A 233 -3.56 21.18 21.44
N GLU A 234 -3.76 21.00 22.75
CA GLU A 234 -2.83 21.47 23.79
C GLU A 234 -1.44 20.85 23.64
N GLN A 235 -1.37 19.55 23.30
CA GLN A 235 -0.12 18.84 23.10
C GLN A 235 0.53 19.07 21.73
N GLY A 236 -0.13 19.79 20.82
CA GLY A 236 0.33 19.99 19.45
C GLY A 236 0.38 18.69 18.61
N LYS A 237 -0.44 17.69 18.94
CA LYS A 237 -0.44 16.36 18.31
C LYS A 237 -1.44 16.27 17.17
N ALA A 238 -1.20 15.32 16.26
CA ALA A 238 -2.10 15.09 15.14
C ALA A 238 -3.22 14.09 15.47
N MET A 239 -4.32 14.18 14.72
CA MET A 239 -5.38 13.19 14.73
C MET A 239 -5.68 12.69 13.33
N ARG A 240 -5.88 11.38 13.16
CA ARG A 240 -6.47 10.81 11.95
C ARG A 240 -7.94 10.47 12.16
N ILE A 241 -8.83 11.09 11.39
CA ILE A 241 -10.23 10.67 11.27
C ILE A 241 -10.29 9.61 10.17
N GLY A 242 -10.41 8.34 10.56
CA GLY A 242 -10.34 7.21 9.64
C GLY A 242 -11.61 6.38 9.58
N VAL A 243 -12.43 6.65 8.57
CA VAL A 243 -13.66 5.91 8.28
C VAL A 243 -13.33 4.67 7.45
N ASN A 244 -13.86 3.52 7.87
CA ASN A 244 -13.82 2.29 7.08
C ASN A 244 -15.25 1.94 6.65
N HIS A 245 -15.41 1.52 5.40
CA HIS A 245 -16.69 1.15 4.77
C HIS A 245 -17.48 0.15 5.63
N GLY A 246 -16.83 -0.94 6.08
CA GLY A 246 -17.46 -1.97 6.93
C GLY A 246 -17.72 -1.59 8.40
N SER A 247 -17.59 -0.31 8.78
CA SER A 247 -17.77 0.11 10.18
C SER A 247 -18.46 1.47 10.31
N LEU A 248 -19.31 1.84 9.36
CA LEU A 248 -20.14 3.03 9.47
C LEU A 248 -21.08 2.91 10.68
N ALA A 249 -21.34 4.04 11.35
CA ALA A 249 -22.35 4.07 12.40
C ALA A 249 -23.73 3.71 11.80
N GLU A 250 -24.56 3.01 12.56
CA GLU A 250 -25.88 2.57 12.10
C GLU A 250 -26.71 3.74 11.52
N ARG A 251 -26.74 4.89 12.20
CA ARG A 251 -27.44 6.09 11.70
C ARG A 251 -26.94 6.56 10.34
N MET A 252 -25.65 6.43 10.05
CA MET A 252 -25.08 6.80 8.76
C MET A 252 -25.53 5.85 7.68
N MET A 253 -25.58 4.55 7.99
CA MET A 253 -26.05 3.53 7.07
C MET A 253 -27.53 3.70 6.71
N PHE A 254 -28.39 4.03 7.68
CA PHE A 254 -29.82 4.26 7.40
C PHE A 254 -30.07 5.56 6.63
N THR A 255 -29.34 6.64 6.93
CA THR A 255 -29.57 7.95 6.30
C THR A 255 -28.93 8.07 4.91
N TYR A 256 -27.70 7.55 4.74
CA TYR A 256 -26.92 7.74 3.50
C TYR A 256 -26.60 6.43 2.77
N GLY A 257 -26.99 5.29 3.33
CA GLY A 257 -26.63 3.97 2.82
C GLY A 257 -25.17 3.60 3.10
N ASP A 258 -24.85 2.33 2.83
CA ASP A 258 -23.47 1.83 2.83
C ASP A 258 -22.71 2.26 1.56
N THR A 259 -22.59 3.58 1.38
CA THR A 259 -22.16 4.22 0.12
C THR A 259 -20.92 5.10 0.32
N PRO A 260 -20.19 5.44 -0.76
CA PRO A 260 -19.14 6.46 -0.72
C PRO A 260 -19.59 7.76 -0.04
N ARG A 261 -20.84 8.20 -0.31
CA ARG A 261 -21.42 9.38 0.32
C ARG A 261 -21.55 9.22 1.84
N GLY A 262 -22.09 8.08 2.30
CA GLY A 262 -22.19 7.80 3.74
C GLY A 262 -20.84 7.82 4.46
N MET A 263 -19.77 7.36 3.78
CA MET A 263 -18.40 7.47 4.31
C MET A 263 -17.94 8.93 4.44
N VAL A 264 -18.18 9.75 3.41
CA VAL A 264 -17.82 11.17 3.41
C VAL A 264 -18.57 11.93 4.50
N GLU A 265 -19.89 11.76 4.62
CA GLU A 265 -20.69 12.43 5.65
C GLU A 265 -20.26 12.01 7.07
N SER A 266 -19.95 10.72 7.26
CA SER A 266 -19.39 10.23 8.53
C SER A 266 -18.06 10.90 8.90
N ALA A 267 -17.24 11.25 7.92
CA ALA A 267 -15.98 11.95 8.16
C ALA A 267 -16.21 13.44 8.42
N MET A 268 -17.05 14.08 7.62
CA MET A 268 -17.35 15.51 7.70
C MET A 268 -17.89 15.90 9.06
N GLU A 269 -18.75 15.08 9.68
CA GLU A 269 -19.23 15.39 11.03
C GLU A 269 -18.11 15.51 12.08
N CYS A 270 -17.12 14.61 12.05
CA CYS A 270 -15.97 14.71 12.95
C CYS A 270 -15.06 15.89 12.58
N ILE A 271 -14.91 16.18 11.29
CA ILE A 271 -14.14 17.34 10.80
C ILE A 271 -14.76 18.64 11.32
N GLU A 272 -16.08 18.81 11.21
CA GLU A 272 -16.78 20.01 11.67
C GLU A 272 -16.63 20.19 13.18
N ILE A 273 -16.77 19.13 13.98
CA ILE A 273 -16.51 19.18 15.43
C ILE A 273 -15.09 19.68 15.72
N CYS A 274 -14.08 19.19 14.98
CA CYS A 274 -12.71 19.64 15.18
C CYS A 274 -12.52 21.11 14.78
N ARG A 275 -13.18 21.56 13.72
CA ARG A 275 -13.12 22.96 13.25
C ARG A 275 -13.80 23.93 14.21
N GLU A 276 -14.94 23.56 14.78
CA GLU A 276 -15.60 24.35 15.83
C GLU A 276 -14.69 24.54 17.07
N LEU A 277 -13.79 23.59 17.32
CA LEU A 277 -12.78 23.64 18.38
C LEU A 277 -11.45 24.24 17.92
N ASP A 278 -11.39 24.78 16.69
CA ASP A 278 -10.19 25.35 16.07
C ASP A 278 -9.01 24.36 16.10
N PHE A 279 -9.29 23.08 15.85
CA PHE A 279 -8.28 22.03 15.75
C PHE A 279 -8.11 21.58 14.31
N HIS A 280 -6.87 21.69 13.83
CA HIS A 280 -6.56 21.58 12.41
C HIS A 280 -5.45 20.58 12.07
N ASN A 281 -4.83 19.94 13.06
CA ASN A 281 -3.81 18.90 12.85
C ASN A 281 -4.48 17.57 12.47
N LEU A 282 -5.23 17.58 11.36
CA LEU A 282 -6.09 16.49 10.92
C LEU A 282 -5.53 15.81 9.68
N VAL A 283 -5.60 14.48 9.66
CA VAL A 283 -5.41 13.65 8.46
C VAL A 283 -6.68 12.82 8.26
N ILE A 284 -7.17 12.68 7.03
CA ILE A 284 -8.44 11.99 6.75
C ILE A 284 -8.22 10.71 5.93
N SER A 285 -8.94 9.63 6.22
CA SER A 285 -8.89 8.40 5.39
C SER A 285 -10.24 7.73 5.23
N MET A 286 -10.55 7.28 4.01
CA MET A 286 -11.76 6.54 3.61
C MET A 286 -11.38 5.15 3.09
N LYS A 287 -11.26 4.13 3.94
CA LYS A 287 -10.85 2.80 3.46
C LYS A 287 -12.05 1.94 3.08
N ALA A 288 -11.97 1.29 1.93
CA ALA A 288 -12.88 0.22 1.52
C ALA A 288 -12.08 -0.95 0.95
N SER A 289 -12.62 -2.17 1.05
CA SER A 289 -11.99 -3.36 0.48
C SER A 289 -12.29 -3.52 -1.02
N LYS A 290 -13.34 -2.87 -1.53
CA LYS A 290 -13.63 -2.78 -2.96
C LYS A 290 -12.96 -1.53 -3.54
N VAL A 291 -12.02 -1.72 -4.46
CA VAL A 291 -11.24 -0.64 -5.08
C VAL A 291 -12.12 0.47 -5.70
N PRO A 292 -13.18 0.16 -6.49
CA PRO A 292 -14.04 1.21 -7.05
C PRO A 292 -14.75 2.07 -5.99
N VAL A 293 -15.18 1.45 -4.87
CA VAL A 293 -15.82 2.16 -3.75
C VAL A 293 -14.81 3.09 -3.08
N MET A 294 -13.59 2.60 -2.84
CA MET A 294 -12.51 3.41 -2.27
C MET A 294 -12.21 4.64 -3.14
N ILE A 295 -12.01 4.44 -4.44
CA ILE A 295 -11.71 5.54 -5.38
C ILE A 295 -12.84 6.56 -5.37
N ALA A 296 -14.10 6.12 -5.47
CA ALA A 296 -15.25 7.02 -5.43
C ALA A 296 -15.33 7.80 -4.11
N ALA A 297 -15.08 7.15 -2.97
CA ALA A 297 -15.13 7.80 -1.66
C ALA A 297 -14.03 8.85 -1.48
N TYR A 298 -12.79 8.57 -1.89
CA TYR A 298 -11.71 9.57 -1.81
C TYR A 298 -11.91 10.74 -2.77
N ARG A 299 -12.40 10.50 -4.00
CA ARG A 299 -12.74 11.59 -4.93
C ARG A 299 -13.86 12.46 -4.35
N GLN A 300 -14.93 11.86 -3.85
CA GLN A 300 -16.01 12.62 -3.20
C GLN A 300 -15.52 13.38 -1.97
N LEU A 301 -14.63 12.79 -1.16
CA LEU A 301 -14.02 13.47 -0.02
C LEU A 301 -13.20 14.69 -0.49
N ALA A 302 -12.32 14.53 -1.47
CA ALA A 302 -11.48 15.64 -1.97
C ALA A 302 -12.36 16.81 -2.45
N LEU A 303 -13.36 16.53 -3.29
CA LEU A 303 -14.33 17.53 -3.76
C LEU A 303 -15.09 18.21 -2.62
N ARG A 304 -15.55 17.41 -1.66
CA ARG A 304 -16.29 17.90 -0.48
C ARG A 304 -15.43 18.82 0.37
N LEU A 305 -14.15 18.48 0.56
CA LEU A 305 -13.19 19.29 1.29
C LEU A 305 -12.89 20.60 0.52
N ASP A 306 -12.62 20.51 -0.79
CA ASP A 306 -12.33 21.69 -1.62
C ASP A 306 -13.51 22.66 -1.68
N ALA A 307 -14.74 22.16 -1.77
CA ALA A 307 -15.96 22.96 -1.76
C ALA A 307 -16.14 23.78 -0.46
N GLU A 308 -15.63 23.29 0.67
CA GLU A 308 -15.67 23.98 1.97
C GLU A 308 -14.40 24.81 2.23
N GLY A 309 -13.43 24.79 1.32
CA GLY A 309 -12.11 25.40 1.54
C GLY A 309 -11.28 24.67 2.61
N TYR A 310 -11.48 23.36 2.76
CA TYR A 310 -10.73 22.52 3.70
C TYR A 310 -9.56 21.84 2.99
N ASP A 311 -8.35 22.09 3.46
CA ASP A 311 -7.09 21.65 2.83
C ASP A 311 -6.42 20.53 3.62
N TYR A 312 -7.18 19.63 4.26
CA TYR A 312 -6.60 18.55 5.08
C TYR A 312 -5.89 17.48 4.24
N PRO A 313 -4.75 16.95 4.72
CA PRO A 313 -4.08 15.81 4.10
C PRO A 313 -4.89 14.52 4.12
N ILE A 314 -4.65 13.68 3.13
CA ILE A 314 -5.36 12.42 2.91
C ILE A 314 -4.42 11.23 3.09
N HIS A 315 -4.81 10.30 3.97
CA HIS A 315 -4.19 8.99 4.14
C HIS A 315 -4.88 7.98 3.22
N LEU A 316 -4.14 7.35 2.32
CA LEU A 316 -4.64 6.32 1.40
C LEU A 316 -4.38 4.90 1.90
N GLY A 317 -5.23 3.98 1.45
CA GLY A 317 -4.97 2.56 1.58
C GLY A 317 -6.22 1.71 1.34
N VAL A 318 -6.06 0.64 0.58
CA VAL A 318 -7.07 -0.42 0.47
C VAL A 318 -7.03 -1.21 1.78
N THR A 319 -8.20 -1.41 2.42
CA THR A 319 -8.30 -2.32 3.57
C THR A 319 -8.58 -3.73 3.09
N GLU A 320 -8.13 -4.74 3.84
CA GLU A 320 -8.37 -6.15 3.49
C GLU A 320 -7.98 -6.45 2.03
N ALA A 321 -6.74 -6.09 1.66
CA ALA A 321 -6.26 -6.31 0.31
C ALA A 321 -6.07 -7.80 0.01
N GLY A 322 -5.80 -8.60 1.05
CA GLY A 322 -5.42 -10.01 0.94
C GLY A 322 -3.90 -10.18 1.04
N ASP A 323 -3.41 -11.32 0.58
CA ASP A 323 -2.00 -11.67 0.52
C ASP A 323 -1.52 -11.84 -0.93
N GLY A 324 -0.23 -12.12 -1.08
CA GLY A 324 0.35 -12.51 -2.37
C GLY A 324 0.20 -11.45 -3.46
N GLU A 325 0.24 -11.90 -4.71
CA GLU A 325 0.26 -11.01 -5.86
C GLU A 325 -1.04 -10.20 -6.01
N TYR A 326 -2.18 -10.84 -5.77
CA TYR A 326 -3.46 -10.16 -5.90
C TYR A 326 -3.63 -9.02 -4.89
N GLY A 327 -3.19 -9.20 -3.63
CA GLY A 327 -3.21 -8.12 -2.63
C GLY A 327 -2.35 -6.92 -3.02
N ARG A 328 -1.20 -7.16 -3.67
CA ARG A 328 -0.31 -6.13 -4.22
C ARG A 328 -0.99 -5.41 -5.38
N VAL A 329 -1.47 -6.13 -6.39
CA VAL A 329 -2.20 -5.57 -7.55
C VAL A 329 -3.39 -4.72 -7.10
N LYS A 330 -4.21 -5.27 -6.20
CA LYS A 330 -5.39 -4.58 -5.66
C LYS A 330 -5.03 -3.28 -4.95
N SER A 331 -3.95 -3.30 -4.15
CA SER A 331 -3.44 -2.10 -3.46
C SER A 331 -2.88 -1.08 -4.45
N SER A 332 -2.10 -1.52 -5.43
CA SER A 332 -1.52 -0.66 -6.47
C SER A 332 -2.58 0.03 -7.32
N ILE A 333 -3.65 -0.67 -7.72
CA ILE A 333 -4.76 -0.05 -8.47
C ILE A 333 -5.51 0.96 -7.61
N GLY A 334 -5.84 0.62 -6.36
CA GLY A 334 -6.60 1.52 -5.49
C GLY A 334 -5.84 2.76 -5.05
N ILE A 335 -4.58 2.61 -4.65
CA ILE A 335 -3.73 3.70 -4.17
C ILE A 335 -3.15 4.48 -5.36
N GLY A 336 -2.60 3.78 -6.35
CA GLY A 336 -1.93 4.39 -7.49
C GLY A 336 -2.84 5.26 -8.35
N THR A 337 -4.09 4.84 -8.56
CA THR A 337 -5.09 5.66 -9.28
C THR A 337 -5.29 7.02 -8.59
N LEU A 338 -5.49 7.03 -7.27
CA LEU A 338 -5.73 8.27 -6.52
C LEU A 338 -4.48 9.15 -6.44
N LEU A 339 -3.31 8.53 -6.25
CA LEU A 339 -2.04 9.27 -6.28
C LEU A 339 -1.76 9.89 -7.65
N GLY A 340 -2.05 9.17 -8.74
CA GLY A 340 -1.94 9.69 -10.11
C GLY A 340 -2.89 10.87 -10.38
N GLU A 341 -4.01 10.94 -9.66
CA GLU A 341 -4.94 12.08 -9.63
C GLU A 341 -4.53 13.17 -8.65
N GLY A 342 -3.34 13.09 -8.05
CA GLY A 342 -2.84 14.06 -7.09
C GLY A 342 -3.45 13.96 -5.68
N ILE A 343 -4.31 12.99 -5.42
CA ILE A 343 -4.98 12.78 -4.14
C ILE A 343 -4.14 11.84 -3.28
N GLY A 344 -3.73 12.28 -2.10
CA GLY A 344 -3.02 11.45 -1.11
C GLY A 344 -1.68 12.06 -0.69
N ASP A 345 -1.44 12.04 0.62
CA ASP A 345 -0.27 12.65 1.27
C ASP A 345 0.48 11.66 2.16
N THR A 346 -0.17 10.55 2.49
CA THR A 346 0.46 9.39 3.11
C THR A 346 -0.29 8.14 2.66
N LEU A 347 0.38 6.98 2.66
CA LEU A 347 -0.24 5.73 2.26
C LEU A 347 0.15 4.57 3.17
N ARG A 348 -0.72 3.57 3.21
CA ARG A 348 -0.42 2.23 3.73
C ARG A 348 -1.04 1.17 2.83
N VAL A 349 -0.21 0.25 2.36
CA VAL A 349 -0.64 -1.03 1.79
C VAL A 349 -1.03 -1.95 2.95
N SER A 350 -2.16 -2.66 2.88
CA SER A 350 -2.64 -3.49 3.99
C SER A 350 -2.68 -4.97 3.58
N LEU A 351 -1.54 -5.66 3.68
CA LEU A 351 -1.42 -7.09 3.36
C LEU A 351 -1.72 -7.95 4.60
N THR A 352 -2.15 -9.20 4.37
CA THR A 352 -2.29 -10.20 5.45
C THR A 352 -0.93 -10.75 5.93
N GLU A 353 0.14 -10.52 5.17
CA GLU A 353 1.49 -11.02 5.45
C GLU A 353 2.23 -10.19 6.51
N ASN A 354 3.51 -10.53 6.77
CA ASN A 354 4.37 -9.71 7.63
C ASN A 354 4.36 -8.23 7.16
N PRO A 355 4.16 -7.25 8.05
CA PRO A 355 4.09 -5.82 7.72
C PRO A 355 5.28 -5.29 6.92
N MET A 356 6.47 -5.86 7.09
CA MET A 356 7.66 -5.49 6.31
C MET A 356 7.45 -5.68 4.79
N LYS A 357 6.60 -6.61 4.38
CA LYS A 357 6.26 -6.83 2.96
C LYS A 357 5.35 -5.74 2.37
N GLU A 358 4.74 -4.90 3.21
CA GLU A 358 3.95 -3.74 2.76
C GLU A 358 4.87 -2.64 2.19
N ILE A 359 6.05 -2.43 2.80
CA ILE A 359 6.94 -1.28 2.52
C ILE A 359 7.46 -1.27 1.08
N PRO A 360 7.98 -2.37 0.50
CA PRO A 360 8.42 -2.38 -0.89
C PRO A 360 7.27 -2.06 -1.88
N VAL A 361 6.04 -2.47 -1.57
CA VAL A 361 4.87 -2.18 -2.40
C VAL A 361 4.53 -0.69 -2.33
N CYS A 362 4.60 -0.09 -1.15
CA CYS A 362 4.40 1.34 -0.96
C CYS A 362 5.37 2.16 -1.82
N TYR A 363 6.67 1.87 -1.72
CA TYR A 363 7.69 2.56 -2.50
C TYR A 363 7.60 2.26 -3.98
N GLY A 364 7.26 1.03 -4.39
CA GLY A 364 7.02 0.69 -5.78
C GLY A 364 5.89 1.49 -6.42
N ILE A 365 4.78 1.71 -5.69
CA ILE A 365 3.68 2.57 -6.17
C ILE A 365 4.15 4.03 -6.33
N LEU A 366 4.89 4.55 -5.35
CA LEU A 366 5.39 5.94 -5.40
C LEU A 366 6.42 6.14 -6.51
N GLN A 367 7.29 5.16 -6.74
CA GLN A 367 8.30 5.20 -7.79
C GLN A 367 7.68 5.06 -9.18
N ALA A 368 6.69 4.18 -9.36
CA ALA A 368 5.97 4.04 -10.63
C ALA A 368 5.23 5.33 -11.05
N LEU A 369 4.87 6.18 -10.09
CA LEU A 369 4.26 7.50 -10.33
C LEU A 369 5.27 8.65 -10.27
N ASN A 370 6.57 8.35 -10.14
CA ASN A 370 7.66 9.31 -9.97
C ASN A 370 7.43 10.32 -8.82
N LEU A 371 6.69 9.92 -7.78
CA LEU A 371 6.42 10.71 -6.57
C LEU A 371 7.54 10.57 -5.53
N ARG A 372 8.25 9.43 -5.55
CA ARG A 372 9.49 9.18 -4.79
C ARG A 372 10.38 8.27 -5.63
N ARG A 373 11.64 8.62 -5.83
CA ARG A 373 12.64 7.69 -6.37
C ARG A 373 13.44 7.15 -5.19
N THR A 374 13.28 5.87 -4.86
CA THR A 374 13.86 5.29 -3.62
C THR A 374 14.73 4.07 -3.87
N MET A 375 14.70 3.52 -5.07
CA MET A 375 15.53 2.39 -5.47
C MET A 375 15.97 2.57 -6.91
N THR A 376 17.05 1.87 -7.27
CA THR A 376 17.53 1.77 -8.64
C THR A 376 16.39 1.29 -9.53
N GLU A 377 16.15 1.99 -10.62
CA GLU A 377 15.09 1.62 -11.56
C GLU A 377 15.69 0.84 -12.73
N TRP A 378 15.16 -0.35 -13.00
CA TRP A 378 15.52 -1.10 -14.20
C TRP A 378 14.38 -1.08 -15.21
N VAL A 379 14.58 -0.36 -16.30
CA VAL A 379 13.59 -0.24 -17.37
C VAL A 379 13.93 -1.25 -18.47
N ALA A 380 13.12 -2.29 -18.62
CA ALA A 380 13.36 -3.32 -19.63
C ALA A 380 12.21 -3.40 -20.62
N CYS A 381 12.52 -3.66 -21.89
CA CYS A 381 11.49 -4.00 -22.88
C CYS A 381 10.90 -5.40 -22.57
N PRO A 382 9.65 -5.71 -22.96
CA PRO A 382 9.02 -7.02 -22.72
C PRO A 382 9.64 -8.21 -23.49
N SER A 383 10.76 -7.99 -24.19
CA SER A 383 11.36 -8.86 -25.22
C SER A 383 10.51 -9.01 -26.50
N CYS A 384 11.16 -9.34 -27.62
CA CYS A 384 10.50 -9.74 -28.87
C CYS A 384 11.45 -10.52 -29.80
N GLY A 385 10.99 -10.93 -30.98
CA GLY A 385 11.83 -11.64 -31.98
C GLY A 385 13.02 -10.84 -32.55
N ARG A 386 13.19 -9.57 -32.15
CA ARG A 386 14.34 -8.73 -32.50
C ARG A 386 15.44 -8.72 -31.45
N THR A 387 15.18 -9.31 -30.27
CA THR A 387 16.11 -9.32 -29.14
C THR A 387 17.38 -10.07 -29.54
N LEU A 388 18.54 -9.48 -29.27
CA LEU A 388 19.84 -10.00 -29.71
C LEU A 388 20.54 -10.87 -28.65
N PHE A 389 19.92 -11.03 -27.49
CA PHE A 389 20.39 -11.81 -26.34
C PHE A 389 19.19 -12.27 -25.50
N ASP A 390 19.41 -13.18 -24.55
CA ASP A 390 18.38 -13.50 -23.58
C ASP A 390 18.19 -12.29 -22.62
N LEU A 391 17.08 -11.59 -22.78
CA LEU A 391 16.83 -10.36 -22.04
C LEU A 391 16.54 -10.63 -20.56
N GLU A 392 15.93 -11.77 -20.25
CA GLU A 392 15.59 -12.12 -18.87
C GLU A 392 16.87 -12.37 -18.07
N ASP A 393 17.78 -13.17 -18.63
CA ASP A 393 19.08 -13.46 -18.01
C ASP A 393 19.92 -12.18 -17.85
N VAL A 394 20.03 -11.36 -18.90
CA VAL A 394 20.83 -10.12 -18.85
C VAL A 394 20.23 -9.12 -17.87
N LEU A 395 18.90 -8.98 -17.80
CA LEU A 395 18.25 -8.11 -16.82
C LEU A 395 18.52 -8.61 -15.39
N ALA A 396 18.49 -9.92 -15.16
CA ALA A 396 18.83 -10.51 -13.88
C ALA A 396 20.29 -10.22 -13.49
N ASP A 397 21.24 -10.36 -14.42
CA ASP A 397 22.65 -10.06 -14.20
C ASP A 397 22.89 -8.57 -13.88
N VAL A 398 22.29 -7.67 -14.68
CA VAL A 398 22.38 -6.22 -14.45
C VAL A 398 21.80 -5.87 -13.08
N ARG A 399 20.62 -6.40 -12.73
CA ARG A 399 19.99 -6.17 -11.42
C ARG A 399 20.86 -6.70 -10.28
N ALA A 400 21.38 -7.91 -10.40
CA ALA A 400 22.27 -8.49 -9.39
C ALA A 400 23.52 -7.63 -9.17
N ALA A 401 24.09 -7.10 -10.25
CA ALA A 401 25.26 -6.23 -10.20
C ALA A 401 24.98 -4.83 -9.65
N THR A 402 23.73 -4.34 -9.67
CA THR A 402 23.44 -2.92 -9.38
C THR A 402 22.42 -2.69 -8.25
N LYS A 403 21.76 -3.73 -7.72
CA LYS A 403 20.73 -3.58 -6.66
C LYS A 403 21.19 -2.87 -5.38
N HIS A 404 22.49 -2.89 -5.08
CA HIS A 404 23.02 -2.25 -3.87
C HIS A 404 23.14 -0.73 -4.01
N LEU A 405 22.95 -0.20 -5.23
CA LEU A 405 22.98 1.22 -5.54
C LEU A 405 21.68 1.95 -5.14
N ASP A 406 20.70 1.24 -4.57
CA ASP A 406 19.44 1.82 -4.06
C ASP A 406 19.66 2.92 -2.99
N LYS A 407 20.85 2.96 -2.38
CA LYS A 407 21.24 3.98 -1.39
C LYS A 407 21.82 5.26 -1.99
N LEU A 408 21.96 5.35 -3.31
CA LEU A 408 22.32 6.61 -3.97
C LEU A 408 21.22 7.64 -3.77
N ASP A 409 21.60 8.90 -3.57
CA ASP A 409 20.68 10.03 -3.50
C ASP A 409 21.10 11.09 -4.52
N PRO A 410 20.39 11.23 -5.67
CA PRO A 410 19.22 10.45 -6.07
C PRO A 410 19.58 9.04 -6.59
N PRO A 411 18.65 8.06 -6.53
CA PRO A 411 18.82 6.76 -7.20
C PRO A 411 18.91 6.91 -8.73
N ILE A 412 19.62 5.98 -9.37
CA ILE A 412 19.80 5.95 -10.83
C ILE A 412 18.78 5.06 -11.54
N SER A 413 18.53 5.35 -12.82
CA SER A 413 17.78 4.46 -13.72
C SER A 413 18.67 3.83 -14.80
N ILE A 414 18.49 2.53 -15.03
CA ILE A 414 19.24 1.72 -15.99
C ILE A 414 18.26 1.05 -16.94
N SER A 415 18.31 1.41 -18.23
CA SER A 415 17.53 0.72 -19.25
C SER A 415 18.26 -0.49 -19.81
N VAL A 416 17.58 -1.64 -19.92
CA VAL A 416 18.12 -2.87 -20.51
C VAL A 416 17.24 -3.27 -21.68
N LEU A 417 17.75 -3.09 -22.90
CA LEU A 417 16.96 -3.16 -24.12
C LEU A 417 17.56 -4.17 -25.09
N GLY A 418 16.73 -5.09 -25.57
CA GLY A 418 17.17 -6.23 -26.38
C GLY A 418 17.64 -5.88 -27.80
N CYS A 419 17.28 -4.71 -28.33
CA CYS A 419 17.61 -4.28 -29.67
C CYS A 419 17.67 -2.76 -29.82
N ILE A 420 18.27 -2.28 -30.91
CA ILE A 420 18.46 -0.86 -31.21
C ILE A 420 17.19 -0.13 -31.69
N VAL A 421 16.12 -0.84 -32.07
CA VAL A 421 14.97 -0.23 -32.78
C VAL A 421 14.25 0.78 -31.91
N ASN A 422 13.75 0.34 -30.75
CA ASN A 422 13.19 1.24 -29.75
C ASN A 422 14.23 1.63 -28.67
N GLY A 423 15.38 0.95 -28.67
CA GLY A 423 16.43 1.06 -27.67
C GLY A 423 16.76 2.51 -27.29
N PRO A 424 17.30 3.31 -28.23
CA PRO A 424 17.74 4.67 -27.92
C PRO A 424 16.64 5.66 -27.55
N GLY A 425 15.40 5.42 -28.00
CA GLY A 425 14.26 6.25 -27.68
C GLY A 425 13.67 5.94 -26.30
N GLU A 426 13.47 4.66 -25.98
CA GLU A 426 12.91 4.20 -24.70
C GLU A 426 13.88 4.41 -23.52
N MET A 427 15.19 4.41 -23.75
CA MET A 427 16.18 4.73 -22.71
C MET A 427 16.46 6.22 -22.56
N ALA A 428 15.85 7.10 -23.37
CA ALA A 428 16.19 8.52 -23.39
C ALA A 428 16.03 9.21 -22.03
N ASP A 429 15.13 8.69 -21.21
CA ASP A 429 14.79 9.17 -19.87
C ASP A 429 15.53 8.39 -18.76
N ALA A 430 16.35 7.39 -19.12
CA ALA A 430 17.20 6.67 -18.19
C ALA A 430 18.59 7.30 -18.06
N ASP A 431 19.22 7.16 -16.89
CA ASP A 431 20.58 7.65 -16.65
C ASP A 431 21.61 6.83 -17.44
N TYR A 432 21.40 5.52 -17.53
CA TYR A 432 22.27 4.57 -18.23
C TYR A 432 21.48 3.63 -19.14
N GLY A 433 22.09 3.25 -20.26
CA GLY A 433 21.49 2.30 -21.22
C GLY A 433 22.40 1.12 -21.51
N TYR A 434 21.83 -0.08 -21.53
CA TYR A 434 22.41 -1.33 -21.98
C TYR A 434 21.59 -1.82 -23.18
N VAL A 435 22.09 -1.66 -24.40
CA VAL A 435 21.30 -1.90 -25.62
C VAL A 435 21.95 -2.94 -26.53
N GLY A 436 21.18 -3.94 -26.96
CA GLY A 436 21.57 -4.85 -28.02
C GLY A 436 21.75 -4.12 -29.34
N SER A 437 23.00 -3.98 -29.78
CA SER A 437 23.34 -3.21 -30.98
C SER A 437 23.48 -4.10 -32.23
N LYS A 438 24.17 -5.22 -32.10
CA LYS A 438 24.34 -6.26 -33.13
C LYS A 438 24.55 -7.61 -32.45
N ALA A 439 24.34 -8.72 -33.16
CA ALA A 439 24.48 -10.07 -32.59
C ALA A 439 25.84 -10.24 -31.88
N GLY A 440 25.81 -10.64 -30.60
CA GLY A 440 26.98 -10.82 -29.75
C GLY A 440 27.57 -9.54 -29.13
N TYR A 441 26.99 -8.36 -29.37
CA TYR A 441 27.51 -7.08 -28.87
C TYR A 441 26.42 -6.17 -28.30
N ILE A 442 26.79 -5.43 -27.27
CA ILE A 442 25.95 -4.43 -26.61
C ILE A 442 26.62 -3.07 -26.69
N THR A 443 25.81 -2.02 -26.69
CA THR A 443 26.29 -0.64 -26.59
C THR A 443 25.80 -0.04 -25.29
N LEU A 444 26.73 0.55 -24.56
CA LEU A 444 26.46 1.28 -23.33
C LEU A 444 26.22 2.75 -23.64
N TYR A 445 25.26 3.32 -22.95
CA TYR A 445 24.87 4.71 -23.09
C TYR A 445 24.90 5.41 -21.74
N ARG A 446 25.26 6.70 -21.77
CA ARG A 446 25.00 7.65 -20.70
C ARG A 446 23.92 8.59 -21.21
N ARG A 447 22.70 8.48 -20.69
CA ARG A 447 21.51 9.11 -21.27
C ARG A 447 21.42 8.81 -22.78
N LYS A 448 21.61 9.82 -23.63
CA LYS A 448 21.57 9.70 -25.10
C LYS A 448 22.94 9.52 -25.75
N GLU A 449 24.03 9.62 -24.99
CA GLU A 449 25.40 9.54 -25.49
C GLU A 449 25.87 8.08 -25.57
N VAL A 450 26.37 7.67 -26.73
CA VAL A 450 27.03 6.38 -26.92
C VAL A 450 28.39 6.43 -26.23
N ILE A 451 28.62 5.53 -25.27
CA ILE A 451 29.90 5.46 -24.54
C ILE A 451 30.84 4.44 -25.17
N LYS A 452 30.41 3.18 -25.27
CA LYS A 452 31.22 2.10 -25.86
C LYS A 452 30.35 0.94 -26.32
N THR A 453 30.83 0.23 -27.34
CA THR A 453 30.27 -1.06 -27.77
C THR A 453 31.24 -2.16 -27.34
N VAL A 454 30.73 -3.18 -26.63
CA VAL A 454 31.52 -4.29 -26.10
C VAL A 454 30.88 -5.64 -26.45
N PRO A 455 31.63 -6.75 -26.46
CA PRO A 455 31.04 -8.08 -26.50
C PRO A 455 30.03 -8.26 -25.37
N GLN A 456 28.90 -8.92 -25.64
CA GLN A 456 27.82 -9.11 -24.65
C GLN A 456 28.34 -9.77 -23.36
N ALA A 457 29.26 -10.73 -23.46
CA ALA A 457 29.85 -11.41 -22.31
C ALA A 457 30.60 -10.48 -21.35
N GLU A 458 31.03 -9.30 -21.81
CA GLU A 458 31.70 -8.28 -21.01
C GLU A 458 30.77 -7.13 -20.62
N GLY A 459 29.51 -7.15 -21.06
CA GLY A 459 28.59 -6.02 -20.99
C GLY A 459 28.32 -5.55 -19.56
N VAL A 460 28.02 -6.47 -18.65
CA VAL A 460 27.73 -6.14 -17.24
C VAL A 460 28.96 -5.56 -16.56
N LYS A 461 30.13 -6.16 -16.79
CA LYS A 461 31.41 -5.63 -16.28
C LYS A 461 31.67 -4.21 -16.81
N ALA A 462 31.47 -4.00 -18.10
CA ALA A 462 31.66 -2.71 -18.75
C ALA A 462 30.68 -1.64 -18.24
N LEU A 463 29.45 -2.03 -17.86
CA LEU A 463 28.48 -1.17 -17.20
C LEU A 463 28.95 -0.77 -15.80
N VAL A 464 29.42 -1.74 -15.00
CA VAL A 464 29.98 -1.46 -13.66
C VAL A 464 31.15 -0.48 -13.74
N GLU A 465 32.09 -0.70 -14.68
CA GLU A 465 33.21 0.22 -14.91
C GLU A 465 32.73 1.64 -15.28
N LEU A 466 31.66 1.75 -16.06
CA LEU A 466 31.06 3.04 -16.41
C LEU A 466 30.50 3.74 -15.17
N LEU A 467 29.71 3.03 -14.36
CA LEU A 467 29.14 3.55 -13.11
C LEU A 467 30.24 4.00 -12.13
N GLN A 468 31.34 3.22 -12.03
CA GLN A 468 32.51 3.56 -11.24
C GLN A 468 33.21 4.82 -11.76
N SER A 469 33.40 4.93 -13.08
CA SER A 469 34.02 6.10 -13.70
C SER A 469 33.21 7.39 -13.52
N ASP A 470 31.90 7.25 -13.38
CA ASP A 470 30.97 8.36 -13.15
C ASP A 470 30.81 8.72 -11.67
N GLY A 471 31.44 7.98 -10.75
CA GLY A 471 31.35 8.23 -9.32
C GLY A 471 30.00 7.87 -8.70
N VAL A 472 29.17 7.10 -9.41
CA VAL A 472 27.84 6.64 -8.94
C VAL A 472 27.87 5.17 -8.50
N TRP A 473 29.05 4.66 -8.18
CA TRP A 473 29.23 3.30 -7.64
C TRP A 473 29.41 3.36 -6.13
N LEU A 474 28.59 2.60 -5.41
CA LEU A 474 28.79 2.30 -4.00
C LEU A 474 29.27 0.87 -3.90
N ASP A 475 30.27 0.58 -3.07
CA ASP A 475 30.68 -0.81 -2.91
C ASP A 475 29.54 -1.65 -2.31
N PRO A 476 29.35 -2.89 -2.78
CA PRO A 476 28.34 -3.77 -2.22
C PRO A 476 28.62 -3.96 -0.72
N PRO A 477 27.57 -4.01 0.13
CA PRO A 477 27.76 -4.22 1.55
C PRO A 477 28.52 -5.53 1.78
N VAL A 478 29.53 -5.49 2.66
CA VAL A 478 30.30 -6.67 3.03
C VAL A 478 29.33 -7.71 3.60
N GLU A 479 29.18 -8.84 2.93
CA GLU A 479 28.41 -9.97 3.46
C GLU A 479 29.10 -10.44 4.73
N VAL A 480 28.54 -10.10 5.89
CA VAL A 480 28.90 -10.76 7.15
C VAL A 480 28.21 -12.13 7.09
N PRO A 481 28.95 -13.25 6.99
CA PRO A 481 28.34 -14.56 6.92
C PRO A 481 27.46 -14.75 8.16
N ALA A 482 26.19 -15.11 7.94
CA ALA A 482 25.25 -15.41 9.01
C ALA A 482 25.89 -16.48 9.91
N THR A 483 26.18 -16.12 11.16
CA THR A 483 26.62 -17.08 12.17
C THR A 483 25.55 -18.16 12.29
N ALA A 484 25.97 -19.41 12.10
CA ALA A 484 25.15 -20.63 12.02
C ALA A 484 24.32 -20.92 13.27
#